data_AF-A0A3B4ZLR7-F1
#
_entry.id   AF-A0A3B4ZLR7-F1
#
_cell.length_a   1.000
_cell.length_b   1.000
_cell.length_c   1.000
_cell.angle_alpha   90.00
_cell.angle_beta   90.00
_cell.angle_gamma   90.00
#
_symmetry.space_group_name_H-M   'P 1'
#
loop_
_entity.id
_entity.type
_entity.pdbx_description
1 polymer ?
#
loop_
_entity_poly.entity_id
_entity_poly.type
_entity_poly.pdbx_seq_one_letter_code
_entity_poly.pdbx_strand_id
1 'polypeptide(L)'
;MPDLFVSLVVVAAAVLFSEAVRRTAARLCPTAYWIYLLEAASTFQLCCCTHELKLLGETTRLELPISLTITYIVTVIHLLTFREATCNPTGALESVCRGRSSVAAALVLIVLQFGAAVAAQFFAASVWSLGLSDVHVRHQKFGFRCFDPLGGTLLEAAAVELLCSFAVQATAMHIHKLDQKLRPHFFAAVITAAVYAGGSISGAVFNPVLAFSIQFPCSGHTYLEYCFVYWLGPVLGVASCILLFEKIIPFLSGKSTIRLDVPAAQKQKTQ
;
A
#
# COMPACT_ATOMS: atom_id res chain seq x y z
N MET A 1 19.37 15.39 -14.14
CA MET A 1 19.46 13.99 -14.64
C MET A 1 20.24 13.05 -13.71
N PRO A 2 21.40 13.39 -13.11
CA PRO A 2 22.12 12.43 -12.26
C PRO A 2 21.31 12.02 -11.02
N ASP A 3 20.59 12.95 -10.37
CA ASP A 3 19.75 12.65 -9.19
C ASP A 3 18.67 11.60 -9.49
N LEU A 4 17.99 11.74 -10.64
CA LEU A 4 16.99 10.78 -11.09
C LEU A 4 17.63 9.40 -11.30
N PHE A 5 18.76 9.33 -11.99
CA PHE A 5 19.43 8.05 -12.24
C PHE A 5 19.85 7.35 -10.94
N VAL A 6 20.47 8.10 -10.01
CA VAL A 6 20.87 7.58 -8.70
C VAL A 6 19.65 7.08 -7.92
N SER A 7 18.56 7.84 -7.92
CA SER A 7 17.31 7.44 -7.26
C SER A 7 16.73 6.16 -7.85
N LEU A 8 16.74 6.02 -9.19
CA LEU A 8 16.29 4.79 -9.85
C LEU A 8 17.18 3.59 -9.52
N VAL A 9 18.50 3.79 -9.36
CA VAL A 9 19.42 2.74 -8.90
C VAL A 9 19.12 2.32 -7.46
N VAL A 10 18.84 3.27 -6.56
CA VAL A 10 18.43 2.98 -5.17
C VAL A 10 17.12 2.20 -5.13
N VAL A 11 16.11 2.62 -5.91
CA VAL A 11 14.84 1.90 -6.06
C VAL A 11 15.08 0.48 -6.57
N ALA A 12 15.90 0.31 -7.62
CA ALA A 12 16.23 -1.00 -8.15
C ALA A 12 16.95 -1.88 -7.11
N ALA A 13 17.88 -1.31 -6.33
CA ALA A 13 18.58 -2.02 -5.27
C ALA A 13 17.62 -2.52 -4.18
N ALA A 14 16.66 -1.69 -3.74
CA ALA A 14 15.64 -2.07 -2.78
C ALA A 14 14.74 -3.21 -3.28
N VAL A 15 14.34 -3.16 -4.56
CA VAL A 15 13.56 -4.23 -5.22
C VAL A 15 14.36 -5.54 -5.29
N LEU A 16 15.62 -5.48 -5.74
CA LEU A 16 16.48 -6.65 -5.88
C LEU A 16 16.80 -7.29 -4.52
N PHE A 17 17.09 -6.47 -3.51
CA PHE A 17 17.30 -6.95 -2.15
C PHE A 17 16.06 -7.67 -1.61
N SER A 18 14.90 -7.05 -1.74
CA SER A 18 13.63 -7.63 -1.29
C SER A 18 13.30 -8.92 -2.03
N GLU A 19 13.61 -9.01 -3.32
CA GLU A 19 13.45 -10.24 -4.10
C GLU A 19 14.43 -11.34 -3.67
N ALA A 20 15.68 -10.98 -3.34
CA ALA A 20 16.64 -11.93 -2.78
C ALA A 20 16.15 -12.48 -1.43
N VAL A 21 15.60 -11.63 -0.56
CA VAL A 21 14.98 -12.05 0.71
C VAL A 21 13.82 -12.99 0.45
N ARG A 22 12.88 -12.64 -0.44
CA ARG A 22 11.74 -13.50 -0.80
C ARG A 22 12.21 -14.86 -1.33
N ARG A 23 13.19 -14.91 -2.24
CA ARG A 23 13.70 -16.18 -2.80
C ARG A 23 14.42 -17.02 -1.77
N THR A 24 15.16 -16.39 -0.86
CA THR A 24 15.87 -17.09 0.22
C THR A 24 14.88 -17.66 1.23
N ALA A 25 13.89 -16.86 1.65
CA ALA A 25 12.79 -17.30 2.49
C ALA A 25 12.02 -18.49 1.88
N ALA A 26 11.78 -18.47 0.57
CA ALA A 26 11.07 -19.56 -0.12
C ALA A 26 11.82 -20.89 -0.08
N ARG A 27 13.16 -20.84 0.06
CA ARG A 27 14.02 -22.03 0.11
C ARG A 27 14.24 -22.54 1.52
N LEU A 28 14.30 -21.63 2.50
CA LEU A 28 14.74 -21.95 3.87
C LEU A 28 13.59 -22.06 4.88
N CYS A 29 12.45 -21.44 4.62
CA CYS A 29 11.38 -21.33 5.60
C CYS A 29 10.22 -22.30 5.30
N PRO A 30 9.59 -22.89 6.34
CA PRO A 30 8.37 -23.67 6.16
C PRO A 30 7.25 -22.84 5.53
N THR A 31 6.40 -23.48 4.72
CA THR A 31 5.26 -22.85 4.04
C THR A 31 4.35 -22.08 5.00
N ALA A 32 4.23 -22.52 6.25
CA ALA A 32 3.43 -21.87 7.28
C ALA A 32 3.89 -20.42 7.61
N TYR A 33 5.18 -20.11 7.44
CA TYR A 33 5.74 -18.78 7.71
C TYR A 33 5.89 -17.91 6.45
N TRP A 34 5.61 -18.48 5.28
CA TRP A 34 5.87 -17.86 3.99
C TRP A 34 5.16 -16.50 3.82
N ILE A 35 3.87 -16.43 4.16
CA ILE A 35 3.08 -15.20 3.99
C ILE A 35 3.61 -14.04 4.85
N TYR A 36 4.09 -14.33 6.05
CA TYR A 36 4.63 -13.34 6.99
C TYR A 36 5.94 -12.73 6.47
N LEU A 37 6.83 -13.56 5.92
CA LEU A 37 8.07 -13.11 5.30
C LEU A 37 7.83 -12.34 4.00
N LEU A 38 6.84 -12.79 3.22
CA LEU A 38 6.42 -12.11 2.00
C LEU A 38 5.89 -10.70 2.31
N GLU A 39 5.08 -10.56 3.34
CA GLU A 39 4.53 -9.29 3.81
C GLU A 39 5.61 -8.34 4.32
N ALA A 40 6.56 -8.84 5.13
CA ALA A 40 7.68 -8.04 5.59
C ALA A 40 8.57 -7.56 4.43
N ALA A 41 8.99 -8.45 3.53
CA ALA A 41 9.86 -8.09 2.40
C ALA A 41 9.17 -7.14 1.41
N SER A 42 7.88 -7.33 1.16
CA SER A 42 7.12 -6.50 0.22
C SER A 42 6.78 -5.13 0.81
N THR A 43 6.47 -5.05 2.12
CA THR A 43 6.27 -3.77 2.81
C THR A 43 7.58 -2.98 2.90
N PHE A 44 8.70 -3.65 3.16
CA PHE A 44 10.03 -3.03 3.14
C PHE A 44 10.33 -2.43 1.77
N GLN A 45 10.13 -3.21 0.69
CA GLN A 45 10.30 -2.74 -0.69
C GLN A 45 9.44 -1.51 -0.97
N LEU A 46 8.13 -1.58 -0.66
CA LEU A 46 7.18 -0.50 -0.85
C LEU A 46 7.70 0.78 -0.19
N CYS A 47 8.03 0.70 1.11
CA CYS A 47 8.48 1.84 1.88
C CYS A 47 9.81 2.40 1.36
N CYS A 48 10.81 1.57 1.06
CA CYS A 48 12.10 2.03 0.56
C CYS A 48 11.99 2.76 -0.77
N CYS A 49 11.24 2.19 -1.71
CA CYS A 49 10.99 2.81 -3.00
C CYS A 49 10.27 4.15 -2.84
N THR A 50 9.24 4.20 -1.99
CA THR A 50 8.47 5.43 -1.76
C THR A 50 9.28 6.51 -1.04
N HIS A 51 10.15 6.16 -0.08
CA HIS A 51 11.08 7.10 0.55
C HIS A 51 11.95 7.82 -0.50
N GLU A 52 12.56 7.04 -1.40
CA GLU A 52 13.44 7.60 -2.43
C GLU A 52 12.66 8.45 -3.45
N LEU A 53 11.50 7.97 -3.90
CA LEU A 53 10.65 8.73 -4.84
C LEU A 53 10.08 10.01 -4.22
N LYS A 54 9.73 9.98 -2.93
CA LYS A 54 9.28 11.16 -2.18
C LYS A 54 10.39 12.20 -2.13
N LEU A 55 11.60 11.81 -1.71
CA LEU A 55 12.75 12.72 -1.66
C LEU A 55 13.03 13.35 -3.03
N LEU A 56 13.05 12.51 -4.07
CA LEU A 56 13.27 12.95 -5.45
C LEU A 56 12.20 13.95 -5.90
N GLY A 57 10.92 13.68 -5.61
CA GLY A 57 9.79 14.53 -6.00
C GLY A 57 9.70 15.85 -5.25
N GLU A 58 10.06 15.88 -3.97
CA GLU A 58 10.08 17.11 -3.16
C GLU A 58 11.26 18.03 -3.52
N THR A 59 12.40 17.43 -3.88
CA THR A 59 13.66 18.17 -4.05
C THR A 59 13.91 18.59 -5.50
N THR A 60 13.40 17.82 -6.45
CA THR A 60 13.63 18.01 -7.88
C THR A 60 12.35 18.52 -8.52
N ARG A 61 12.44 19.56 -9.36
CA ARG A 61 11.33 19.98 -10.22
C ARG A 61 11.20 19.02 -11.40
N LEU A 62 10.85 17.77 -11.11
CA LEU A 62 10.51 16.79 -12.15
C LEU A 62 9.20 17.21 -12.80
N GLU A 63 9.17 17.13 -14.13
CA GLU A 63 7.94 17.34 -14.88
C GLU A 63 6.91 16.28 -14.47
N LEU A 64 5.66 16.71 -14.29
CA LEU A 64 4.58 15.84 -13.84
C LEU A 64 4.45 14.54 -14.66
N PRO A 65 4.56 14.55 -16.00
CA PRO A 65 4.51 13.30 -16.79
C PRO A 65 5.62 12.32 -16.44
N ILE A 66 6.82 12.80 -16.10
CA ILE A 66 7.95 11.95 -15.72
C ILE A 66 7.68 11.33 -14.36
N SER A 67 7.25 12.13 -13.37
CA SER A 67 6.90 11.65 -12.03
C SER A 67 5.80 10.59 -12.08
N LEU A 68 4.73 10.82 -12.84
CA LEU A 68 3.64 9.85 -13.00
C LEU A 68 4.10 8.57 -13.73
N THR A 69 4.98 8.70 -14.73
CA THR A 69 5.54 7.54 -15.43
C THR A 69 6.37 6.68 -14.49
N ILE A 70 7.21 7.29 -13.64
CA ILE A 70 8.00 6.58 -12.63
C ILE A 70 7.09 5.90 -11.61
N THR A 71 6.10 6.62 -11.08
CA THR A 71 5.10 6.07 -10.16
C THR A 71 4.39 4.86 -10.76
N TYR A 72 3.95 4.96 -12.01
CA TYR A 72 3.31 3.85 -12.72
C TYR A 72 4.26 2.64 -12.84
N ILE A 73 5.48 2.84 -13.33
CA ILE A 73 6.46 1.76 -13.52
C ILE A 73 6.79 1.07 -12.19
N VAL A 74 7.08 1.84 -11.15
CA VAL A 74 7.41 1.30 -9.82
C VAL A 74 6.21 0.58 -9.21
N THR A 75 4.99 1.09 -9.42
CA THR A 75 3.77 0.40 -8.97
C THR A 75 3.56 -0.92 -9.70
N VAL A 76 3.81 -0.98 -11.01
CA VAL A 76 3.79 -2.26 -11.76
C VAL A 76 4.82 -3.23 -11.19
N ILE A 77 6.04 -2.77 -10.91
CA ILE A 77 7.09 -3.61 -10.30
C ILE A 77 6.63 -4.15 -8.94
N HIS A 78 6.04 -3.30 -8.09
CA HIS A 78 5.48 -3.73 -6.80
C HIS A 78 4.43 -4.83 -6.97
N LEU A 79 3.43 -4.59 -7.83
CA LEU A 79 2.36 -5.56 -8.08
C LEU A 79 2.85 -6.89 -8.65
N LEU A 80 3.91 -6.87 -9.48
CA LEU A 80 4.51 -8.08 -10.02
C LEU A 80 5.39 -8.83 -9.01
N THR A 81 5.95 -8.14 -8.00
CA THR A 81 6.90 -8.72 -7.03
C THR A 81 6.28 -9.09 -5.69
N PHE A 82 5.17 -8.45 -5.29
CA PHE A 82 4.54 -8.64 -3.98
C PHE A 82 3.81 -9.98 -3.85
N ARG A 83 3.55 -10.66 -4.98
CA ARG A 83 2.81 -11.94 -5.03
C ARG A 83 1.44 -11.78 -4.33
N GLU A 84 1.28 -12.37 -3.15
CA GLU A 84 0.04 -12.35 -2.36
C GLU A 84 0.07 -11.37 -1.18
N ALA A 85 1.18 -10.65 -0.96
CA ALA A 85 1.26 -9.68 0.14
C ALA A 85 0.35 -8.47 -0.12
N THR A 86 -0.41 -8.11 0.91
CA THR A 86 -1.26 -6.93 0.95
C THR A 86 -0.46 -5.65 1.19
N CYS A 87 0.60 -5.72 1.99
CA CYS A 87 1.45 -4.59 2.39
C CYS A 87 0.66 -3.42 3.01
N ASN A 88 -0.54 -3.67 3.54
CA ASN A 88 -1.46 -2.65 4.03
C ASN A 88 -2.29 -3.19 5.22
N PRO A 89 -2.24 -2.54 6.40
CA PRO A 89 -3.04 -2.95 7.56
C PRO A 89 -4.54 -3.03 7.27
N THR A 90 -5.09 -2.20 6.38
CA THR A 90 -6.53 -2.26 6.04
C THR A 90 -6.91 -3.56 5.35
N GLY A 91 -6.00 -4.16 4.57
CA GLY A 91 -6.20 -5.48 3.96
C GLY A 91 -6.23 -6.62 4.98
N ALA A 92 -5.38 -6.55 6.02
CA ALA A 92 -5.40 -7.50 7.13
C ALA A 92 -6.71 -7.39 7.94
N LEU A 93 -7.18 -6.16 8.21
CA LEU A 93 -8.46 -5.91 8.88
C LEU A 93 -9.64 -6.42 8.03
N GLU A 94 -9.64 -6.15 6.72
CA GLU A 94 -10.64 -6.68 5.79
C GLU A 94 -10.68 -8.22 5.84
N SER A 95 -9.51 -8.86 5.84
CA SER A 95 -9.43 -10.33 5.89
C SER A 95 -10.08 -10.90 7.15
N VAL A 96 -9.91 -10.24 8.30
CA VAL A 96 -10.57 -10.62 9.56
C VAL A 96 -12.08 -10.40 9.46
N CYS A 97 -12.52 -9.23 9.00
CA CYS A 97 -13.94 -8.90 8.85
C CYS A 97 -14.70 -9.88 7.93
N ARG A 98 -14.01 -10.46 6.95
CA ARG A 98 -14.55 -11.47 6.02
C ARG A 98 -14.41 -12.91 6.51
N GLY A 99 -13.84 -13.14 7.70
CA GLY A 99 -13.57 -14.48 8.23
C GLY A 99 -12.51 -15.27 7.47
N ARG A 100 -11.67 -14.60 6.65
CA ARG A 100 -10.59 -15.23 5.87
C ARG A 100 -9.30 -15.44 6.68
N SER A 101 -9.13 -14.69 7.77
CA SER A 101 -7.96 -14.79 8.66
C SER A 101 -8.37 -14.62 10.12
N SER A 102 -7.63 -15.22 11.05
CA SER A 102 -7.84 -15.02 12.48
C SER A 102 -7.29 -13.66 12.92
N VAL A 103 -7.84 -13.11 14.02
CA VAL A 103 -7.35 -11.85 14.60
C VAL A 103 -5.86 -11.94 14.94
N ALA A 104 -5.42 -13.07 15.51
CA ALA A 104 -4.03 -13.28 15.87
C ALA A 104 -3.10 -13.24 14.65
N ALA A 105 -3.46 -13.92 13.56
CA ALA A 105 -2.65 -13.91 12.34
C ALA A 105 -2.57 -12.51 11.72
N ALA A 106 -3.69 -11.78 11.69
CA ALA A 106 -3.73 -10.40 11.21
C ALA A 106 -2.88 -9.45 12.06
N LEU A 107 -2.88 -9.60 13.39
CA LEU A 107 -2.01 -8.81 14.28
C LEU A 107 -0.53 -9.08 14.01
N VAL A 108 -0.14 -10.35 13.82
CA VAL A 108 1.25 -10.69 13.48
C VAL A 108 1.65 -10.06 12.15
N LEU A 109 0.78 -10.11 11.13
CA LEU A 109 1.01 -9.45 9.84
C LEU A 109 1.21 -7.96 10.00
N ILE A 110 0.33 -7.27 10.73
CA ILE A 110 0.43 -5.82 10.95
C ILE A 110 1.75 -5.49 11.67
N VAL A 111 2.12 -6.23 12.71
CA VAL A 111 3.40 -6.02 13.42
C VAL A 111 4.60 -6.15 12.47
N LEU A 112 4.59 -7.16 11.59
CA LEU A 112 5.67 -7.33 10.61
C LEU A 112 5.70 -6.24 9.55
N GLN A 113 4.53 -5.75 9.11
CA GLN A 113 4.43 -4.61 8.22
C GLN A 113 5.06 -3.37 8.87
N PHE A 114 4.74 -3.06 10.13
CA PHE A 114 5.33 -1.93 10.87
C PHE A 114 6.83 -2.13 11.11
N GLY A 115 7.28 -3.35 11.45
CA GLY A 115 8.70 -3.66 11.57
C GLY A 115 9.47 -3.42 10.26
N ALA A 116 8.89 -3.82 9.13
CA ALA A 116 9.46 -3.57 7.81
C ALA A 116 9.48 -2.07 7.43
N ALA A 117 8.45 -1.31 7.82
CA ALA A 117 8.42 0.14 7.65
C ALA A 117 9.52 0.84 8.46
N VAL A 118 9.74 0.45 9.72
CA VAL A 118 10.85 0.96 10.53
C VAL A 118 12.20 0.60 9.90
N ALA A 119 12.37 -0.64 9.44
CA ALA A 119 13.58 -1.06 8.73
C ALA A 119 13.82 -0.22 7.47
N ALA A 120 12.77 0.14 6.73
CA ALA A 120 12.85 0.99 5.56
C ALA A 120 13.27 2.44 5.90
N GLN A 121 12.84 2.99 7.04
CA GLN A 121 13.31 4.30 7.53
C GLN A 121 14.82 4.29 7.76
N PHE A 122 15.34 3.24 8.42
CA PHE A 122 16.78 3.08 8.64
C PHE A 122 17.55 2.88 7.33
N PHE A 123 17.01 2.08 6.41
CA PHE A 123 17.60 1.88 5.10
C PHE A 123 17.70 3.20 4.33
N ALA A 124 16.60 3.96 4.26
CA ALA A 124 16.56 5.26 3.59
C ALA A 124 17.59 6.24 4.17
N ALA A 125 17.61 6.41 5.50
CA ALA A 125 18.60 7.26 6.18
C ALA A 125 20.04 6.82 5.89
N SER A 126 20.29 5.50 5.85
CA SER A 126 21.61 4.94 5.52
C SER A 126 22.02 5.29 4.09
N VAL A 127 21.14 5.09 3.11
CA VAL A 127 21.40 5.42 1.71
C VAL A 127 21.64 6.91 1.53
N TRP A 128 20.78 7.75 2.11
CA TRP A 128 20.91 9.21 2.00
C TRP A 128 22.19 9.73 2.66
N SER A 129 22.68 9.07 3.72
CA SER A 129 23.95 9.43 4.36
C SER A 129 25.19 9.21 3.50
N LEU A 130 25.08 8.37 2.45
CA LEU A 130 26.18 8.13 1.51
C LEU A 130 26.38 9.30 0.53
N GLY A 131 25.43 10.24 0.42
CA GLY A 131 25.56 11.42 -0.42
C GLY A 131 25.77 11.10 -1.91
N LEU A 132 25.10 10.06 -2.43
CA LEU A 132 25.31 9.54 -3.80
C LEU A 132 24.87 10.52 -4.90
N SER A 133 24.11 11.55 -4.55
CA SER A 133 23.56 12.56 -5.45
C SER A 133 23.40 13.91 -4.74
N ASP A 134 23.14 14.98 -5.50
CA ASP A 134 22.94 16.32 -4.92
C ASP A 134 21.69 16.37 -4.04
N VAL A 135 20.65 15.61 -4.39
CA VAL A 135 19.44 15.47 -3.55
C VAL A 135 19.76 14.79 -2.21
N HIS A 136 20.61 13.75 -2.20
CA HIS A 136 21.04 13.07 -0.97
C HIS A 136 21.89 13.99 -0.10
N VAL A 137 22.89 14.66 -0.69
CA VAL A 137 23.76 15.62 0.03
C VAL A 137 22.94 16.77 0.61
N ARG A 138 21.94 17.27 -0.12
CA ARG A 138 21.04 18.31 0.38
C ARG A 138 20.20 17.79 1.54
N HIS A 139 19.58 16.62 1.41
CA HIS A 139 18.75 16.05 2.47
C HIS A 139 19.55 15.76 3.74
N GLN A 140 20.79 15.30 3.59
CA GLN A 140 21.76 15.12 4.68
C GLN A 140 22.05 16.44 5.42
N LYS A 141 22.24 17.56 4.70
CA LYS A 141 22.46 18.88 5.32
C LYS A 141 21.28 19.36 6.17
N PHE A 142 20.06 18.92 5.84
CA PHE A 142 18.85 19.16 6.64
C PHE A 142 18.60 18.10 7.73
N GLY A 143 19.55 17.17 7.94
CA GLY A 143 19.44 16.13 8.95
C GLY A 143 18.34 15.11 8.68
N PHE A 144 18.06 14.82 7.41
CA PHE A 144 17.00 13.91 6.95
C PHE A 144 15.59 14.30 7.42
N ARG A 145 15.38 15.58 7.75
CA ARG A 145 14.07 16.08 8.16
C ARG A 145 13.15 16.23 6.95
N CYS A 146 11.88 15.88 7.14
CA CYS A 146 10.80 16.25 6.23
C CYS A 146 9.85 17.23 6.92
N PHE A 147 9.28 18.12 6.10
CA PHE A 147 8.34 19.15 6.54
C PHE A 147 6.90 18.73 6.26
N ASP A 148 5.96 19.63 6.53
CA ASP A 148 4.53 19.37 6.43
C ASP A 148 4.17 18.64 5.13
N PRO A 149 3.74 17.36 5.21
CA PRO A 149 3.44 16.56 4.05
C PRO A 149 2.04 16.85 3.49
N LEU A 150 1.22 17.67 4.15
CA LEU A 150 -0.12 18.01 3.71
C LEU A 150 -0.09 19.32 2.93
N GLY A 151 -0.74 19.32 1.76
CA GLY A 151 -0.94 20.53 0.95
C GLY A 151 -2.31 21.20 1.14
N GLY A 152 -3.14 20.66 2.03
CA GLY A 152 -4.49 21.15 2.34
C GLY A 152 -4.87 20.93 3.80
N THR A 153 -6.15 21.10 4.12
CA THR A 153 -6.66 20.88 5.49
C THR A 153 -6.66 19.39 5.86
N LEU A 154 -6.69 19.09 7.16
CA LEU A 154 -6.81 17.73 7.67
C LEU A 154 -8.04 17.00 7.11
N LEU A 155 -9.17 17.70 6.96
CA LEU A 155 -10.40 17.12 6.42
C LEU A 155 -10.26 16.80 4.94
N GLU A 156 -9.68 17.71 4.14
CA GLU A 156 -9.42 17.47 2.72
C GLU A 156 -8.47 16.29 2.54
N ALA A 157 -7.38 16.23 3.31
CA ALA A 157 -6.44 15.11 3.27
C ALA A 157 -7.11 13.79 3.66
N ALA A 158 -7.89 13.74 4.74
CA ALA A 158 -8.61 12.55 5.15
C ALA A 158 -9.64 12.10 4.09
N ALA A 159 -10.32 13.05 3.44
CA ALA A 159 -11.26 12.77 2.36
C ALA A 159 -10.56 12.19 1.12
N VAL A 160 -9.40 12.73 0.75
CA VAL A 160 -8.56 12.18 -0.33
C VAL A 160 -8.13 10.76 -0.01
N GLU A 161 -7.59 10.52 1.18
CA GLU A 161 -7.16 9.19 1.63
C GLU A 161 -8.31 8.16 1.62
N LEU A 162 -9.51 8.59 2.03
CA LEU A 162 -10.73 7.78 1.96
C LEU A 162 -11.08 7.43 0.51
N LEU A 163 -11.16 8.43 -0.39
CA LEU A 163 -11.55 8.22 -1.78
C LEU A 163 -10.53 7.37 -2.54
N CYS A 164 -9.23 7.60 -2.32
CA CYS A 164 -8.17 6.78 -2.89
C CYS A 164 -8.27 5.32 -2.40
N SER A 165 -8.46 5.13 -1.08
CA SER A 165 -8.61 3.78 -0.51
C SER A 165 -9.85 3.07 -1.03
N PHE A 166 -10.97 3.79 -1.19
CA PHE A 166 -12.18 3.27 -1.82
C PHE A 166 -11.91 2.82 -3.25
N ALA A 167 -11.25 3.66 -4.07
CA ALA A 167 -10.97 3.33 -5.48
C ALA A 167 -10.03 2.12 -5.63
N VAL A 168 -8.99 2.05 -4.79
CA VAL A 168 -8.07 0.91 -4.74
C VAL A 168 -8.80 -0.35 -4.29
N GLN A 169 -9.66 -0.26 -3.26
CA GLN A 169 -10.45 -1.40 -2.80
C GLN A 169 -11.45 -1.87 -3.85
N ALA A 170 -12.16 -0.95 -4.51
CA ALA A 170 -13.09 -1.27 -5.58
C ALA A 170 -12.37 -1.98 -6.74
N THR A 171 -11.16 -1.53 -7.06
CA THR A 171 -10.29 -2.17 -8.04
C THR A 171 -9.92 -3.58 -7.58
N ALA A 172 -9.43 -3.77 -6.36
CA ALA A 172 -9.07 -5.08 -5.81
C ALA A 172 -10.24 -6.09 -5.85
N MET A 173 -11.45 -5.64 -5.52
CA MET A 173 -12.65 -6.49 -5.55
C MET A 173 -13.02 -6.95 -6.98
N HIS A 174 -12.75 -6.12 -8.00
CA HIS A 174 -13.21 -6.35 -9.37
C HIS A 174 -12.10 -6.73 -10.36
N ILE A 175 -10.83 -6.69 -9.95
CA ILE A 175 -9.68 -6.92 -10.82
C ILE A 175 -9.68 -8.32 -11.44
N HIS A 176 -10.31 -9.29 -10.77
CA HIS A 176 -10.45 -10.66 -11.26
C HIS A 176 -11.23 -10.76 -12.59
N LYS A 177 -12.07 -9.77 -12.91
CA LYS A 177 -12.83 -9.68 -14.16
C LYS A 177 -11.97 -9.31 -15.37
N LEU A 178 -10.76 -8.79 -15.14
CA LEU A 178 -9.81 -8.46 -16.18
C LEU A 178 -8.88 -9.64 -16.48
N ASP A 179 -8.37 -9.68 -17.71
CA ASP A 179 -7.33 -10.60 -18.13
C ASP A 179 -6.11 -10.51 -17.21
N GLN A 180 -5.55 -11.66 -16.83
CA GLN A 180 -4.44 -11.75 -15.86
C GLN A 180 -3.26 -10.85 -16.22
N LYS A 181 -2.92 -10.73 -17.51
CA LYS A 181 -1.83 -9.87 -18.00
C LYS A 181 -2.10 -8.37 -17.81
N LEU A 182 -3.36 -7.95 -17.82
CA LEU A 182 -3.76 -6.54 -17.69
C LEU A 182 -3.98 -6.11 -16.23
N ARG A 183 -4.19 -7.06 -15.32
CA ARG A 183 -4.44 -6.76 -13.89
C ARG A 183 -3.40 -5.82 -13.26
N PRO A 184 -2.07 -6.09 -13.33
CA PRO A 184 -1.09 -5.22 -12.70
C PRO A 184 -1.06 -3.82 -13.34
N HIS A 185 -1.25 -3.73 -14.66
CA HIS A 185 -1.26 -2.45 -15.38
C HIS A 185 -2.49 -1.61 -15.03
N PHE A 186 -3.67 -2.21 -14.96
CA PHE A 186 -4.88 -1.52 -14.57
C PHE A 186 -4.80 -1.03 -13.12
N PHE A 187 -4.35 -1.87 -12.21
CA PHE A 187 -4.19 -1.50 -10.80
C PHE A 187 -3.16 -0.39 -10.62
N ALA A 188 -2.02 -0.47 -11.34
CA ALA A 188 -1.01 0.60 -11.34
C ALA A 188 -1.54 1.91 -11.93
N ALA A 189 -2.37 1.84 -12.98
CA ALA A 189 -3.00 3.03 -13.56
C ALA A 189 -3.96 3.70 -12.56
N VAL A 190 -4.75 2.92 -11.81
CA VAL A 190 -5.64 3.46 -10.75
C VAL A 190 -4.84 4.13 -9.65
N ILE A 191 -3.77 3.50 -9.15
CA ILE A 191 -2.88 4.11 -8.16
C ILE A 191 -2.25 5.39 -8.71
N THR A 192 -1.75 5.36 -9.94
CA THR A 192 -1.12 6.55 -10.57
C THR A 192 -2.12 7.69 -10.74
N ALA A 193 -3.37 7.38 -11.10
CA ALA A 193 -4.45 8.37 -11.19
C ALA A 193 -4.81 8.94 -9.81
N ALA A 194 -4.83 8.11 -8.77
CA ALA A 194 -5.02 8.56 -7.39
C ALA A 194 -3.88 9.50 -6.93
N VAL A 195 -2.64 9.16 -7.25
CA VAL A 195 -1.46 10.02 -6.99
C VAL A 195 -1.55 11.34 -7.75
N TYR A 196 -1.96 11.32 -9.02
CA TYR A 196 -2.20 12.54 -9.79
C TYR A 196 -3.28 13.43 -9.17
N ALA A 197 -4.41 12.84 -8.75
CA ALA A 197 -5.57 13.58 -8.27
C ALA A 197 -5.43 14.09 -6.82
N GLY A 198 -4.78 13.31 -5.95
CA GLY A 198 -4.73 13.56 -4.50
C GLY A 198 -3.32 13.78 -3.94
N GLY A 199 -2.27 13.55 -4.73
CA GLY A 199 -0.89 13.57 -4.27
C GLY A 199 -0.46 14.92 -3.69
N SER A 200 -0.92 16.03 -4.26
CA SER A 200 -0.63 17.37 -3.75
C SER A 200 -1.35 17.72 -2.44
N ILE A 201 -2.35 16.93 -2.02
CA ILE A 201 -3.16 17.22 -0.83
C ILE A 201 -2.69 16.37 0.35
N SER A 202 -2.60 15.04 0.18
CA SER A 202 -2.26 14.10 1.26
C SER A 202 -1.01 13.25 0.98
N GLY A 203 -0.43 13.38 -0.21
CA GLY A 203 0.52 12.40 -0.76
C GLY A 203 -0.13 11.17 -1.39
N ALA A 204 -1.47 11.06 -1.35
CA ALA A 204 -2.24 9.91 -1.83
C ALA A 204 -1.63 8.57 -1.38
N VAL A 205 -1.57 8.34 -0.07
CA VAL A 205 -0.85 7.21 0.52
C VAL A 205 -1.73 5.97 0.65
N PHE A 206 -2.99 6.16 1.05
CA PHE A 206 -4.08 5.20 1.22
C PHE A 206 -3.69 3.90 1.95
N ASN A 207 -2.66 3.99 2.78
CA ASN A 207 -2.02 2.85 3.42
C ASN A 207 -1.40 3.29 4.75
N PRO A 208 -1.97 2.86 5.90
CA PRO A 208 -1.50 3.29 7.21
C PRO A 208 -0.04 2.93 7.52
N VAL A 209 0.47 1.78 7.07
CA VAL A 209 1.87 1.41 7.36
C VAL A 209 2.86 2.20 6.50
N LEU A 210 2.49 2.47 5.25
CA LEU A 210 3.29 3.31 4.37
C LEU A 210 3.32 4.75 4.89
N ALA A 211 2.17 5.28 5.30
CA ALA A 211 2.07 6.62 5.89
C ALA A 211 2.90 6.73 7.18
N PHE A 212 2.84 5.71 8.04
CA PHE A 212 3.71 5.64 9.22
C PHE A 212 5.19 5.71 8.84
N SER A 213 5.58 5.03 7.76
CA SER A 213 6.97 5.04 7.30
C SER A 213 7.43 6.41 6.81
N ILE A 214 6.63 7.07 5.96
CA ILE A 214 7.09 8.22 5.17
C ILE A 214 6.51 9.57 5.61
N GLN A 215 5.36 9.61 6.29
CA GLN A 215 4.65 10.85 6.67
C GLN A 215 4.76 11.15 8.16
N PHE A 216 4.60 10.15 9.02
CA PHE A 216 4.58 10.35 10.48
C PHE A 216 5.89 10.90 11.05
N PRO A 217 7.08 10.64 10.47
CA PRO A 217 8.32 11.28 10.89
C PRO A 217 8.41 12.78 10.55
N CYS A 218 7.53 13.30 9.69
CA CYS A 218 7.55 14.69 9.26
C CYS A 218 6.94 15.62 10.32
N SER A 219 7.43 16.85 10.35
CA SER A 219 6.83 17.91 11.18
C SER A 219 5.55 18.47 10.56
N GLY A 220 4.78 19.25 11.31
CA GLY A 220 3.63 20.02 10.80
C GLY A 220 2.33 19.63 11.51
N HIS A 221 2.17 18.35 11.83
CA HIS A 221 0.99 17.82 12.49
C HIS A 221 1.35 16.88 13.64
N THR A 222 0.41 16.74 14.56
CA THR A 222 0.48 15.79 15.66
C THR A 222 0.24 14.36 15.18
N TYR A 223 0.71 13.38 15.97
CA TYR A 223 0.48 11.96 15.68
C TYR A 223 -1.01 11.63 15.52
N LEU A 224 -1.89 12.23 16.32
CA LEU A 224 -3.33 11.99 16.25
C LEU A 224 -3.96 12.57 14.98
N GLU A 225 -3.50 13.73 14.51
CA GLU A 225 -3.93 14.30 13.23
C GLU A 225 -3.50 13.43 12.05
N TYR A 226 -2.29 12.87 12.08
CA TYR A 226 -1.88 11.89 11.08
C TYR A 226 -2.67 10.57 11.18
N CYS A 227 -3.04 10.11 12.37
CA CYS A 227 -3.98 8.99 12.51
C CYS A 227 -5.36 9.31 11.92
N PHE A 228 -5.87 10.52 12.12
CA PHE A 228 -7.12 10.94 11.52
C PHE A 228 -7.07 10.88 9.98
N VAL A 229 -5.98 11.36 9.38
CA VAL A 229 -5.82 11.33 7.92
C VAL A 229 -5.54 9.92 7.39
N TYR A 230 -4.50 9.26 7.90
CA TYR A 230 -3.92 8.07 7.29
C TYR A 230 -4.36 6.73 7.90
N TRP A 231 -5.11 6.75 9.00
CA TRP A 231 -5.81 5.55 9.51
C TRP A 231 -7.31 5.63 9.27
N LEU A 232 -7.97 6.69 9.77
CA LEU A 232 -9.43 6.77 9.69
C LEU A 232 -9.89 6.90 8.23
N GLY A 233 -9.27 7.76 7.43
CA GLY A 233 -9.56 7.89 6.00
C GLY A 233 -9.52 6.53 5.27
N PRO A 234 -8.37 5.81 5.27
CA PRO A 234 -8.28 4.54 4.59
C PRO A 234 -9.21 3.44 5.10
N VAL A 235 -9.40 3.33 6.42
CA VAL A 235 -10.33 2.37 7.01
C VAL A 235 -11.76 2.64 6.55
N LEU A 236 -12.21 3.91 6.57
CA LEU A 236 -13.53 4.29 6.09
C LEU A 236 -13.69 4.08 4.58
N GLY A 237 -12.63 4.31 3.78
CA GLY A 237 -12.64 4.08 2.34
C GLY A 237 -12.84 2.60 2.00
N VAL A 238 -12.09 1.72 2.65
CA VAL A 238 -12.25 0.26 2.48
C VAL A 238 -13.62 -0.21 2.98
N ALA A 239 -14.05 0.22 4.16
CA ALA A 239 -15.32 -0.19 4.74
C ALA A 239 -16.51 0.25 3.88
N SER A 240 -16.54 1.51 3.44
CA SER A 240 -17.60 2.04 2.58
C SER A 240 -17.65 1.34 1.22
N CYS A 241 -16.51 0.99 0.63
CA CYS A 241 -16.44 0.20 -0.60
C CYS A 241 -17.10 -1.19 -0.43
N ILE A 242 -16.74 -1.90 0.63
CA ILE A 242 -17.31 -3.24 0.91
C ILE A 242 -18.81 -3.14 1.15
N LEU A 243 -19.27 -2.18 1.96
CA LEU A 243 -20.68 -1.95 2.22
C LEU A 243 -21.46 -1.66 0.92
N LEU A 244 -20.91 -0.81 0.05
CA LEU A 244 -21.56 -0.47 -1.21
C LEU A 244 -21.71 -1.70 -2.12
N PHE A 245 -20.62 -2.41 -2.40
CA PHE A 245 -20.63 -3.48 -3.41
C PHE A 245 -21.24 -4.79 -2.92
N GLU A 246 -21.20 -5.08 -1.61
CA GLU A 246 -21.66 -6.37 -1.10
C GLU A 246 -22.99 -6.33 -0.37
N LYS A 247 -23.39 -5.15 0.12
CA LYS A 247 -24.65 -4.99 0.86
C LYS A 247 -25.63 -4.13 0.09
N ILE A 248 -25.26 -2.89 -0.24
CA ILE A 248 -26.18 -1.91 -0.82
C ILE A 248 -26.58 -2.28 -2.25
N ILE A 249 -25.62 -2.51 -3.15
CA ILE A 249 -25.93 -2.84 -4.56
C ILE A 249 -26.74 -4.14 -4.70
N PRO A 250 -26.40 -5.26 -4.03
CA PRO A 250 -27.19 -6.48 -4.08
C PRO A 250 -28.61 -6.31 -3.52
N PHE A 251 -28.75 -5.57 -2.42
CA PHE A 251 -30.04 -5.24 -1.82
C PHE A 251 -30.93 -4.45 -2.80
N LEU A 252 -30.39 -3.38 -3.40
CA LEU A 252 -31.11 -2.57 -4.38
C LEU A 252 -31.43 -3.33 -5.68
N SER A 253 -30.59 -4.30 -6.06
CA SER A 253 -30.80 -5.13 -7.26
C SER A 253 -31.80 -6.28 -7.04
N GLY A 254 -32.40 -6.41 -5.85
CA GLY A 254 -33.37 -7.47 -5.54
C GLY A 254 -32.77 -8.88 -5.46
N LYS A 255 -31.43 -9.02 -5.47
CA LYS A 255 -30.73 -10.29 -5.30
C LYS A 255 -30.54 -10.56 -3.81
N SER A 256 -31.61 -11.02 -3.15
CA SER A 256 -31.54 -11.39 -1.74
C SER A 256 -30.69 -12.66 -1.57
N THR A 257 -29.57 -12.56 -0.88
CA THR A 257 -28.76 -13.69 -0.41
C THR A 257 -29.49 -14.40 0.73
N ILE A 258 -30.52 -15.17 0.40
CA ILE A 258 -31.05 -16.22 1.28
C ILE A 258 -31.07 -17.51 0.46
N ARG A 259 -29.90 -18.13 0.30
CA ARG A 259 -29.80 -19.60 0.26
C ARG A 259 -29.25 -20.02 1.60
N LEU A 260 -30.15 -20.27 2.54
CA LEU A 260 -29.88 -21.26 3.56
C LEU A 260 -29.78 -22.59 2.82
N ASP A 261 -28.59 -23.19 2.80
CA ASP A 261 -28.42 -24.59 2.42
C ASP A 261 -29.28 -25.45 3.36
N VAL A 262 -30.45 -25.85 2.89
CA VAL A 262 -31.21 -26.95 3.46
C VAL A 262 -30.80 -28.19 2.67
N PRO A 263 -30.13 -29.18 3.28
CA PRO A 263 -29.92 -30.47 2.63
C PRO A 263 -31.27 -31.14 2.43
N ALA A 264 -31.65 -31.37 1.17
CA ALA A 264 -32.81 -32.17 0.83
C ALA A 264 -32.53 -33.63 1.22
N ALA A 265 -32.97 -34.05 2.41
CA ALA A 265 -33.04 -35.45 2.77
C ALA A 265 -34.20 -36.11 1.99
N GLN A 266 -33.84 -36.91 0.98
CA GLN A 266 -34.76 -37.79 0.27
C GLN A 266 -35.40 -38.77 1.27
N LYS A 267 -36.74 -38.74 1.36
CA LYS A 267 -37.53 -39.81 1.97
C LYS A 267 -37.43 -41.06 1.09
N GLN A 268 -36.69 -42.07 1.55
CA GLN A 268 -36.87 -43.45 1.10
C GLN A 268 -38.17 -43.97 1.70
N LYS A 269 -39.17 -44.26 0.84
CA LYS A 269 -40.29 -45.14 1.16
C LYS A 269 -39.81 -46.57 0.97
N THR A 270 -39.78 -47.36 2.03
CA THR A 270 -39.67 -48.81 1.95
C THR A 270 -41.08 -49.38 1.94
N GLN A 271 -41.43 -50.04 0.83
CA GLN A 271 -42.46 -51.08 0.79
C GLN A 271 -41.85 -52.39 1.28
#